data_AF-A0A8J5N445-F1
#
_entry.id   AF-A0A8J5N445-F1
#
_cell.length_a   1.000
_cell.length_b   1.000
_cell.length_c   1.000
_cell.angle_alpha   90.00
_cell.angle_beta   90.00
_cell.angle_gamma   90.00
#
_symmetry.space_group_name_H-M   'P 1'
#
loop_
_entity.id
_entity.type
_entity.pdbx_description
1 polymer ?
#
loop_
_entity_poly.entity_id
_entity_poly.type
_entity_poly.pdbx_seq_one_letter_code
_entity_poly.pdbx_strand_id
1 'polypeptide(L)'
;MSKDKQFRLPRYQQYSVPEGPNSHGSMILVRATIPSSEVEPVHCGDGVEAQAVRIHLANDSLVVYNIYKQPPKRLEAGELLTQATQELVLIVGDFNAHHPTINPTKTMNLDGHHLVELPTDVTEITL
;
A
#
# COMPACT_ATOMS: atom_id res chain seq x y z
N MET A 1 -0.39 29.22 13.08
CA MET A 1 -0.49 28.02 12.24
C MET A 1 -1.88 28.00 11.64
N SER A 2 -1.96 27.99 10.31
CA SER A 2 -3.22 28.04 9.56
C SER A 2 -4.06 26.81 9.89
N LYS A 3 -5.36 26.98 10.13
CA LYS A 3 -6.30 25.85 10.20
C LYS A 3 -6.24 25.14 8.85
N ASP A 4 -5.72 23.92 8.84
CA ASP A 4 -5.56 23.12 7.65
C ASP A 4 -6.89 22.98 6.92
N LYS A 5 -6.89 23.40 5.65
CA LYS A 5 -7.96 23.03 4.73
C LYS A 5 -7.85 21.53 4.57
N GLN A 6 -8.67 20.78 5.29
CA GLN A 6 -8.83 19.35 5.09
C GLN A 6 -9.10 19.13 3.59
N PHE A 7 -8.13 18.56 2.89
CA PHE A 7 -8.27 18.21 1.48
C PHE A 7 -9.47 17.26 1.39
N ARG A 8 -10.47 17.63 0.59
CA ARG A 8 -11.65 16.81 0.32
C ARG A 8 -11.88 16.81 -1.16
N LEU A 9 -11.90 15.63 -1.77
CA LEU A 9 -12.20 15.48 -3.18
C LEU A 9 -13.68 15.09 -3.35
N PRO A 10 -14.53 15.94 -3.95
CA PRO A 10 -15.94 15.61 -4.14
C PRO A 10 -16.11 14.29 -4.90
N ARG A 11 -17.12 13.50 -4.51
CA ARG A 11 -17.43 12.16 -5.07
C ARG A 11 -16.41 11.08 -4.73
N TYR A 12 -15.54 11.31 -3.74
CA TYR A 12 -14.67 10.30 -3.18
C TYR A 12 -14.92 10.15 -1.67
N GLN A 13 -14.89 8.90 -1.23
CA GLN A 13 -14.60 8.51 0.14
C GLN A 13 -13.09 8.62 0.34
N GLN A 14 -12.68 9.16 1.49
CA GLN A 14 -11.30 9.42 1.80
C GLN A 14 -10.91 8.64 3.06
N TYR A 15 -9.84 7.87 2.94
CA TYR A 15 -9.19 7.18 4.04
C TYR A 15 -7.80 7.79 4.17
N SER A 16 -7.45 8.28 5.35
CA SER A 16 -6.14 8.90 5.62
C SER A 16 -5.63 8.42 6.96
N VAL A 17 -4.32 8.16 7.06
CA VAL A 17 -3.70 7.88 8.36
C VAL A 17 -3.66 9.20 9.16
N PRO A 18 -3.96 9.20 10.47
CA PRO A 18 -3.88 10.41 11.28
C PRO A 18 -2.49 11.05 11.20
N GLU A 19 -2.45 12.38 11.06
CA GLU A 19 -1.20 13.13 11.09
C GLU A 19 -0.50 12.93 12.45
N GLY A 20 0.67 12.30 12.41
CA GLY A 20 1.58 12.15 13.54
C GLY A 20 2.94 12.76 13.21
N PRO A 21 3.83 12.96 14.20
CA PRO A 21 5.16 13.55 13.99
C PRO A 21 6.04 12.79 12.99
N ASN A 22 5.67 11.55 12.65
CA ASN A 22 6.35 10.67 11.70
C ASN A 22 5.46 10.20 10.55
N SER A 23 4.30 10.83 10.30
CA SER A 23 3.48 10.51 9.12
C SER A 23 3.85 11.43 7.97
N HIS A 24 4.14 10.85 6.82
CA HIS A 24 4.46 11.55 5.58
C HIS A 24 3.23 11.86 4.73
N GLY A 25 2.04 11.50 5.21
CA GLY A 25 0.77 11.84 4.59
C GLY A 25 0.47 10.95 3.38
N SER A 26 -0.16 9.81 3.63
CA SER A 26 -0.72 8.95 2.58
C SER A 26 -2.25 8.91 2.65
N MET A 27 -2.89 8.65 1.52
CA MET A 27 -4.34 8.65 1.41
C MET A 27 -4.81 7.70 0.32
N ILE A 28 -5.86 6.95 0.62
CA ILE A 28 -6.63 6.18 -0.36
C ILE A 28 -7.95 6.93 -0.64
N LEU A 29 -8.22 7.17 -1.93
CA LEU A 29 -9.44 7.79 -2.42
C LEU A 29 -10.27 6.76 -3.18
N VAL A 30 -11.45 6.42 -2.65
CA VAL A 30 -12.39 5.49 -3.30
C VAL A 30 -13.57 6.28 -3.84
N ARG A 31 -14.04 6.02 -5.06
CA ARG A 31 -15.25 6.71 -5.57
C ARG A 31 -16.42 6.46 -4.61
N ALA A 32 -17.22 7.49 -4.33
CA ALA A 32 -18.33 7.40 -3.38
C ALA A 32 -19.44 6.41 -3.79
N THR A 33 -19.46 6.02 -5.06
CA THR A 33 -20.37 5.01 -5.61
C THR A 33 -19.88 3.58 -5.42
N ILE A 34 -18.63 3.39 -4.98
CA ILE A 34 -18.03 2.07 -4.76
C ILE A 34 -18.10 1.80 -3.25
N PRO A 35 -18.79 0.74 -2.80
CA PRO A 35 -18.83 0.42 -1.38
C PRO A 35 -17.43 0.03 -0.88
N SER A 36 -16.99 0.62 0.22
CA SER A 36 -15.68 0.37 0.80
C SER A 36 -15.65 0.56 2.31
N SER A 37 -14.72 -0.09 2.99
CA SER A 37 -14.49 0.03 4.43
C SER A 37 -13.00 0.06 4.75
N GLU A 38 -12.66 0.71 5.86
CA GLU A 38 -11.30 0.69 6.39
C GLU A 38 -10.95 -0.70 6.91
N VAL A 39 -9.70 -1.10 6.73
CA VAL A 39 -9.13 -2.34 7.24
C VAL A 39 -7.92 -1.99 8.06
N GLU A 40 -7.75 -2.64 9.21
CA GLU A 40 -6.52 -2.52 9.99
C GLU A 40 -5.35 -3.05 9.15
N PRO A 41 -4.35 -2.22 8.83
CA PRO A 41 -3.23 -2.67 8.01
C PRO A 41 -2.36 -3.66 8.78
N VAL A 42 -1.85 -4.69 8.10
CA VAL A 42 -0.82 -5.58 8.63
C VAL A 42 0.50 -4.84 8.87
N HIS A 43 1.34 -5.36 9.76
CA HIS A 43 2.65 -4.79 10.01
C HIS A 43 3.57 -5.01 8.80
N CYS A 44 4.22 -3.94 8.35
CA CYS A 44 5.05 -3.93 7.14
C CYS A 44 6.51 -3.57 7.42
N GLY A 45 6.94 -3.60 8.69
CA GLY A 45 8.24 -3.14 9.16
C GLY A 45 8.18 -1.82 9.94
N ASP A 46 9.13 -1.64 10.85
CA ASP A 46 9.18 -0.46 11.71
C ASP A 46 9.43 0.84 10.94
N GLY A 47 8.49 1.78 11.04
CA GLY A 47 8.54 3.05 10.33
C GLY A 47 8.16 2.95 8.85
N VAL A 48 7.52 1.85 8.44
CA VAL A 48 6.80 1.76 7.16
C VAL A 48 5.36 2.19 7.39
N GLU A 49 4.89 3.14 6.58
CA GLU A 49 3.49 3.56 6.61
C GLU A 49 2.67 2.60 5.74
N ALA A 50 1.63 2.02 6.32
CA ALA A 50 0.70 1.16 5.61
C ALA A 50 -0.73 1.64 5.88
N GLN A 51 -1.55 1.65 4.84
CA GLN A 51 -2.98 1.89 4.92
C GLN A 51 -3.70 0.84 4.11
N ALA A 52 -4.81 0.31 4.62
CA ALA A 52 -5.61 -0.70 3.94
C ALA A 52 -7.09 -0.29 3.84
N VAL A 53 -7.67 -0.52 2.67
CA VAL A 53 -9.11 -0.32 2.43
C VAL A 53 -9.64 -1.54 1.70
N ARG A 54 -10.75 -2.09 2.19
CA ARG A 54 -11.50 -3.13 1.48
C ARG A 54 -12.48 -2.47 0.52
N ILE A 55 -12.42 -2.87 -0.73
CA ILE A 55 -13.34 -2.49 -1.80
C ILE A 55 -14.25 -3.67 -2.06
N HIS A 56 -15.57 -3.44 -2.05
CA HIS A 56 -16.55 -4.46 -2.39
C HIS A 56 -16.92 -4.36 -3.87
N LEU A 57 -16.62 -5.43 -4.60
CA LEU A 57 -17.03 -5.66 -5.98
C LEU A 57 -18.30 -6.51 -5.99
N ALA A 58 -18.94 -6.68 -7.15
CA ALA A 58 -20.26 -7.32 -7.23
C ALA A 58 -20.33 -8.72 -6.57
N ASN A 59 -19.28 -9.52 -6.73
CA ASN A 59 -19.20 -10.91 -6.22
C ASN A 59 -17.93 -11.17 -5.41
N ASP A 60 -17.12 -10.16 -5.13
CA ASP A 60 -15.80 -10.32 -4.53
C ASP A 60 -15.42 -9.11 -3.69
N SER A 61 -14.35 -9.21 -2.91
CA SER A 61 -13.72 -8.10 -2.21
C SER A 61 -12.23 -8.05 -2.48
N LEU A 62 -11.73 -6.85 -2.71
CA LEU A 62 -10.31 -6.55 -2.89
C LEU A 62 -9.82 -5.73 -1.70
N VAL A 63 -8.74 -6.15 -1.04
CA VAL A 63 -8.05 -5.29 -0.07
C VAL A 63 -6.92 -4.55 -0.77
N VAL A 64 -6.99 -3.23 -0.76
CA VAL A 64 -5.97 -2.36 -1.33
C VAL A 64 -5.08 -1.84 -0.21
N TYR A 65 -3.79 -2.19 -0.27
CA TYR A 65 -2.74 -1.64 0.58
C TYR A 65 -2.03 -0.49 -0.15
N ASN A 66 -1.94 0.66 0.50
CA ASN A 66 -1.07 1.76 0.10
C ASN A 66 0.10 1.84 1.09
N ILE A 67 1.30 1.58 0.60
CA ILE A 67 2.52 1.45 1.40
C ILE A 67 3.50 2.55 1.03
N TYR A 68 4.01 3.24 2.04
CA TYR A 68 5.11 4.17 1.89
C TYR A 68 6.27 3.75 2.80
N LYS A 69 7.40 3.41 2.19
CA LYS A 69 8.63 3.05 2.90
C LYS A 69 9.65 4.18 2.76
N GLN A 70 9.87 4.95 3.82
CA GLN A 70 10.92 5.95 3.83
C GLN A 70 12.32 5.29 3.96
N PRO A 71 13.32 5.65 3.16
CA PRO A 71 14.70 5.24 3.42
C PRO A 71 15.20 5.80 4.76
N PRO A 72 16.02 5.07 5.54
CA PRO A 72 16.61 3.76 5.24
C PRO A 72 15.82 2.57 5.84
N LYS A 73 14.52 2.71 6.09
CA LYS A 73 13.69 1.66 6.70
C LYS A 73 13.60 0.42 5.79
N ARG A 74 13.37 -0.75 6.40
CA ARG A 74 13.23 -2.04 5.71
C ARG A 74 11.75 -2.39 5.55
N LEU A 75 11.39 -2.89 4.38
CA LEU A 75 10.08 -3.49 4.16
C LEU A 75 10.06 -4.94 4.63
N GLU A 76 9.06 -5.30 5.43
CA GLU A 76 8.79 -6.68 5.83
C GLU A 76 7.50 -7.15 5.15
N ALA A 77 7.62 -7.90 4.06
CA ALA A 77 6.47 -8.28 3.23
C ALA A 77 5.74 -9.55 3.69
N GLY A 78 6.23 -10.24 4.74
CA GLY A 78 5.73 -11.56 5.14
C GLY A 78 4.24 -11.58 5.50
N GLU A 79 3.77 -10.59 6.27
CA GLU A 79 2.36 -10.51 6.63
C GLU A 79 1.47 -10.16 5.42
N LEU A 80 1.94 -9.27 4.53
CA LEU A 80 1.24 -8.93 3.29
C LEU A 80 1.07 -10.14 2.37
N LEU A 81 2.12 -10.93 2.21
CA LEU A 81 2.07 -12.16 1.41
C LEU A 81 1.17 -13.21 2.05
N THR A 82 1.21 -13.34 3.38
CA THR A 82 0.28 -14.22 4.11
C THR A 82 -1.17 -13.80 3.86
N GLN A 83 -1.47 -12.50 3.90
CA GLN A 83 -2.80 -11.97 3.57
C GLN A 83 -3.21 -12.30 2.14
N ALA A 84 -2.30 -12.15 1.18
CA ALA A 84 -2.56 -12.44 -0.23
C ALA A 84 -2.84 -13.93 -0.51
N THR A 85 -2.48 -14.85 0.41
CA THR A 85 -2.90 -16.27 0.30
C THR A 85 -4.35 -16.51 0.72
N GLN A 86 -4.97 -15.57 1.43
CA GLN A 86 -6.30 -15.74 2.04
C GLN A 86 -7.40 -14.96 1.32
N GLU A 87 -7.07 -13.80 0.74
CA GLU A 87 -8.02 -12.97 0.00
C GLU A 87 -7.34 -12.26 -1.19
N LEU A 88 -8.15 -11.66 -2.05
CA LEU A 88 -7.63 -10.87 -3.16
C LEU A 88 -7.05 -9.56 -2.62
N VAL A 89 -5.76 -9.34 -2.87
CA VAL A 89 -5.01 -8.19 -2.36
C VAL A 89 -4.31 -7.45 -3.50
N LEU A 90 -4.38 -6.11 -3.46
CA LEU A 90 -3.58 -5.22 -4.31
C LEU A 90 -2.63 -4.42 -3.41
N ILE A 91 -1.33 -4.58 -3.62
CA ILE A 91 -0.29 -3.89 -2.86
C ILE A 91 0.35 -2.83 -3.77
N VAL A 92 0.22 -1.56 -3.39
CA VAL A 92 0.72 -0.41 -4.17
C VAL A 92 1.40 0.62 -3.26
N GLY A 93 2.12 1.56 -3.87
CA GLY A 93 2.70 2.71 -3.18
C GLY A 93 4.15 2.94 -3.57
N ASP A 94 4.87 3.69 -2.74
CA ASP A 94 6.30 3.97 -2.93
C ASP A 94 7.12 3.18 -1.91
N PHE A 95 7.60 2.03 -2.37
CA PHE A 95 8.47 1.14 -1.62
C PHE A 95 9.91 1.64 -1.54
N ASN A 96 10.30 2.72 -2.22
CA ASN A 96 11.70 3.14 -2.39
C ASN A 96 12.66 1.97 -2.72
N ALA A 97 12.13 1.00 -3.46
CA ALA A 97 12.80 -0.23 -3.83
C ALA A 97 13.24 -0.13 -5.27
N HIS A 98 14.51 -0.39 -5.54
CA HIS A 98 15.11 -0.22 -6.85
C HIS A 98 15.65 -1.56 -7.34
N HIS A 99 15.19 -1.98 -8.51
CA HIS A 99 15.73 -3.13 -9.22
C HIS A 99 15.53 -2.91 -10.72
N PRO A 100 16.49 -3.27 -11.60
CA PRO A 100 16.33 -3.10 -13.05
C PRO A 100 15.10 -3.79 -13.65
N THR A 101 14.61 -4.86 -13.02
CA THR A 101 13.35 -5.55 -13.40
C THR A 101 12.11 -4.70 -13.12
N ILE A 102 12.12 -3.87 -12.07
CA ILE A 102 11.00 -2.98 -11.69
C ILE A 102 11.14 -1.64 -12.42
N ASN A 103 12.35 -1.07 -12.42
CA ASN A 103 12.69 0.18 -13.10
C ASN A 103 14.11 0.09 -13.69
N PRO A 104 14.25 -0.05 -15.02
CA PRO A 104 15.53 -0.24 -15.69
C PRO A 104 16.55 0.89 -15.48
N THR A 105 16.10 2.09 -15.09
CA THR A 105 16.99 3.26 -14.94
C THR A 105 17.59 3.40 -13.55
N LYS A 106 17.22 2.53 -12.59
CA LYS A 106 17.64 2.64 -11.20
C LYS A 106 18.69 1.59 -10.84
N THR A 107 19.74 2.02 -10.13
CA THR A 107 20.67 1.09 -9.49
C THR A 107 19.95 0.30 -8.42
N MET A 108 20.17 -1.01 -8.43
CA MET A 108 19.56 -1.94 -7.50
C MET A 108 19.87 -1.58 -6.03
N ASN A 109 18.88 -1.72 -5.14
CA ASN A 109 19.08 -1.74 -3.69
C ASN A 109 18.52 -3.05 -3.08
N LEU A 110 18.80 -3.27 -1.79
CA LEU A 110 18.42 -4.51 -1.09
C LEU A 110 16.91 -4.77 -1.12
N ASP A 111 16.10 -3.73 -0.91
CA ASP A 111 14.64 -3.86 -0.94
C ASP A 111 14.13 -4.22 -2.34
N GLY A 112 14.70 -3.65 -3.39
CA GLY A 112 14.33 -3.98 -4.76
C GLY A 112 14.76 -5.39 -5.17
N HIS A 113 15.92 -5.85 -4.72
CA HIS A 113 16.29 -7.26 -4.88
C HIS A 113 15.28 -8.17 -4.17
N HIS A 114 14.98 -7.88 -2.90
CA HIS A 114 14.03 -8.65 -2.12
C HIS A 114 12.66 -8.73 -2.77
N LEU A 115 12.10 -7.59 -3.23
CA LEU A 115 10.79 -7.54 -3.88
C LEU A 115 10.71 -8.37 -5.17
N VAL A 116 11.78 -8.45 -5.96
CA VAL A 116 11.79 -9.24 -7.20
C VAL A 116 11.88 -10.75 -6.91
N GLU A 117 12.39 -11.14 -5.75
CA GLU A 117 12.45 -12.55 -5.33
C GLU A 117 11.15 -13.03 -4.66
N LEU A 118 10.28 -12.15 -4.16
CA LEU A 118 9.01 -12.55 -3.53
C LEU A 118 8.04 -13.31 -4.45
N PRO A 119 7.85 -12.95 -5.74
CA PRO A 119 6.83 -13.57 -6.60
C PRO A 119 7.15 -15.00 -7.03
N THR A 120 8.35 -15.55 -6.77
CA THR A 120 8.64 -16.94 -7.15
C THR A 120 7.80 -17.97 -6.38
N ASP A 121 7.12 -17.55 -5.31
CA ASP A 121 6.28 -18.42 -4.46
C ASP A 121 4.77 -18.08 -4.49
N VAL A 122 4.33 -17.11 -5.31
CA VAL A 122 2.93 -16.63 -5.32
C VAL A 122 2.36 -16.59 -6.74
N THR A 123 1.16 -17.15 -6.93
CA THR A 123 0.45 -17.12 -8.21
C THR A 123 0.07 -15.70 -8.58
N GLU A 124 0.73 -15.14 -9.59
CA GLU A 124 0.39 -13.84 -10.16
C GLU A 124 -0.93 -13.94 -10.95
N ILE A 125 -1.90 -13.09 -10.64
CA ILE A 125 -3.12 -12.92 -11.43
C ILE A 125 -3.00 -11.59 -12.19
N THR A 126 -2.88 -11.67 -13.52
CA THR A 126 -2.96 -10.49 -14.38
C THR A 126 -4.43 -10.11 -14.57
N LEU A 127 -4.82 -8.92 -14.10
CA LEU A 127 -6.14 -8.33 -14.33
C LEU A 127 -6.29 -7.72 -15.73
#